data_AF-A0AA38H975-F1
#
_entry.id   AF-A0AA38H975-F1
#
_cell.length_a   1.000
_cell.length_b   1.000
_cell.length_c   1.000
_cell.angle_alpha   90.00
_cell.angle_beta   90.00
_cell.angle_gamma   90.00
#
_symmetry.space_group_name_H-M   'P 1'
#
loop_
_entity.id
_entity.type
_entity.pdbx_description
1 polymer ?
#
loop_
_entity_poly.entity_id
_entity_poly.type
_entity_poly.pdbx_seq_one_letter_code
_entity_poly.pdbx_strand_id
1 'polypeptide(L)'
;MIRSRALLAVTAIPASVLILYTWHPWQNFSRIDCRRGRQQFEREYGRANLRLSRGSLYRLKKFMDKVAKGESLTISVVGGSVTRGHHVWTEEIWFSRLVEWIRSVSPRKANHISVNGATAATGSDYFSYCYPLHIPSDSNLVLIELGINDSAWEGHIVNLENLLRGLLEMESKPAVIVVEAMAFANGGVGGGGGRMHLPVAQYYGMSFCCQRHPLASHFGRYPELLRVYFSQNYWGDPDTWHLNARGHYDLGMLIASLLLDVACSPPPIDPIPPEASLPWGVEDDRVPPVLPGRFMNSTELDTLPRLGVLDGWDPDTEHRRPTWRPICVSEQSPDATTSLHPVMNDGWVHWEDPDGQTKPYLTTQTPGARATFEIEVGDVGRVKVYSMRSRDLGLGLVRCWVNQDEDQAVKVVGYWDNDASIGRLAVVREGVAPGFHTVTCELLEETADPGGGHEFRMIAIMR
;
A
#
# COMPACT_ATOMS: atom_id res chain seq x y z
N MET A 1 -8.23 -25.80 15.45
CA MET A 1 -9.34 -26.74 15.73
C MET A 1 -10.19 -26.94 14.48
N ILE A 2 -10.61 -28.18 14.25
CA ILE A 2 -11.31 -28.71 13.06
C ILE A 2 -12.61 -27.95 12.79
N ARG A 3 -12.80 -27.37 11.59
CA ARG A 3 -14.11 -26.89 11.14
C ARG A 3 -14.75 -27.91 10.21
N SER A 4 -15.85 -28.47 10.73
CA SER A 4 -16.69 -29.52 10.16
C SER A 4 -17.41 -29.06 8.89
N ARG A 5 -17.59 -30.00 7.95
CA ARG A 5 -18.49 -29.87 6.80
C ARG A 5 -19.94 -29.72 7.31
N ALA A 6 -20.49 -28.52 7.27
CA ALA A 6 -21.94 -28.34 7.36
C ALA A 6 -22.55 -28.61 5.97
N LEU A 7 -23.38 -29.65 5.87
CA LEU A 7 -24.30 -29.81 4.74
C LEU A 7 -25.25 -28.61 4.74
N LEU A 8 -25.17 -27.75 3.73
CA LEU A 8 -26.19 -26.73 3.47
C LEU A 8 -27.48 -27.40 3.00
N ALA A 9 -28.58 -27.14 3.68
CA ALA A 9 -29.91 -27.25 3.10
C ALA A 9 -30.03 -26.14 2.03
N VAL A 10 -29.93 -26.54 0.76
CA VAL A 10 -30.07 -25.66 -0.40
C VAL A 10 -31.55 -25.27 -0.51
N THR A 11 -31.90 -24.05 -0.12
CA THR A 11 -33.07 -23.39 -0.70
C THR A 11 -32.79 -23.17 -2.18
N ALA A 12 -33.65 -23.71 -3.03
CA ALA A 12 -33.45 -23.82 -4.46
C ALA A 12 -33.26 -22.44 -5.11
N ILE A 13 -32.01 -22.10 -5.41
CA ILE A 13 -31.67 -21.09 -6.41
C ILE A 13 -32.09 -21.68 -7.77
N PRO A 14 -32.89 -20.99 -8.60
CA PRO A 14 -33.30 -21.51 -9.89
C PRO A 14 -32.07 -21.93 -10.71
N ALA A 15 -32.11 -23.13 -11.27
CA ALA A 15 -31.00 -23.76 -12.00
C ALA A 15 -30.46 -22.92 -13.17
N SER A 16 -31.20 -21.90 -13.61
CA SER A 16 -30.78 -20.91 -14.59
C SER A 16 -29.74 -19.89 -14.10
N VAL A 17 -29.44 -19.83 -12.80
CA VAL A 17 -28.41 -18.94 -12.22
C VAL A 17 -27.17 -19.71 -11.78
N LEU A 18 -27.25 -21.03 -11.64
CA LEU A 18 -26.10 -21.91 -11.42
C LEU A 18 -25.43 -22.25 -12.76
N ILE A 19 -24.91 -21.24 -13.45
CA ILE A 19 -23.78 -21.50 -14.34
C ILE A 19 -22.66 -21.96 -13.41
N LEU A 20 -22.38 -23.27 -13.42
CA LEU A 20 -21.11 -23.80 -12.97
C LEU A 20 -20.04 -22.96 -13.67
N TYR A 21 -19.48 -21.97 -12.98
CA TYR A 21 -18.25 -21.30 -13.37
C TYR A 21 -17.18 -22.38 -13.29
N THR A 22 -17.10 -23.20 -14.33
CA THR A 22 -15.99 -24.11 -14.55
C THR A 22 -14.80 -23.20 -14.76
N TRP A 23 -14.05 -23.01 -13.68
CA TRP A 23 -12.74 -22.40 -13.69
C TRP A 23 -11.98 -23.00 -14.86
N HIS A 24 -11.76 -22.21 -15.90
CA HIS A 24 -10.80 -22.55 -16.92
C HIS A 24 -9.45 -22.12 -16.33
N PRO A 25 -8.63 -23.06 -15.81
CA PRO A 25 -7.29 -22.70 -15.41
C PRO A 25 -6.61 -22.03 -16.59
N TRP A 26 -5.87 -20.96 -16.30
CA TRP A 26 -5.04 -20.29 -17.29
C TRP A 26 -4.31 -21.33 -18.13
N GLN A 27 -4.48 -21.28 -19.45
CA GLN A 27 -3.66 -22.12 -20.31
C GLN A 27 -2.21 -21.67 -20.09
N ASN A 28 -1.40 -22.55 -19.51
CA ASN A 28 -0.01 -22.28 -19.17
C ASN A 28 0.71 -21.75 -20.41
N PHE A 29 0.94 -20.44 -20.42
CA PHE A 29 1.90 -19.85 -21.33
C PHE A 29 3.28 -20.35 -20.92
N SER A 30 4.14 -20.65 -21.90
CA SER A 30 5.55 -20.94 -21.61
C SER A 30 6.43 -19.69 -21.76
N ARG A 31 5.85 -18.62 -22.32
CA ARG A 31 6.46 -17.34 -22.73
C ARG A 31 5.34 -16.30 -22.93
N ILE A 32 5.69 -15.02 -22.96
CA ILE A 32 4.77 -13.94 -23.36
C ILE A 32 4.22 -14.19 -24.78
N ASP A 33 2.90 -14.36 -24.91
CA ASP A 33 2.17 -14.45 -26.18
C ASP A 33 1.12 -13.34 -26.25
N CYS A 34 1.46 -12.28 -26.99
CA CYS A 34 0.64 -11.08 -27.06
C CYS A 34 -0.72 -11.31 -27.72
N ARG A 35 -0.84 -12.23 -28.67
CA ARG A 35 -2.09 -12.45 -29.39
C ARG A 35 -3.04 -13.29 -28.55
N ARG A 36 -2.56 -14.45 -28.09
CA ARG A 36 -3.39 -15.40 -27.33
C ARG A 36 -3.67 -14.89 -25.92
N GLY A 37 -2.68 -14.31 -25.24
CA GLY A 37 -2.85 -13.74 -23.91
C GLY A 37 -3.88 -12.61 -23.89
N ARG A 38 -3.79 -11.64 -24.82
CA ARG A 38 -4.80 -10.57 -24.93
C ARG A 38 -6.18 -11.13 -25.23
N GLN A 39 -6.31 -12.07 -26.16
CA GLN A 39 -7.59 -12.71 -26.45
C GLN A 39 -8.20 -13.41 -25.22
N GLN A 40 -7.38 -14.04 -24.39
CA GLN A 40 -7.87 -14.71 -23.17
C GLN A 40 -8.38 -13.69 -22.14
N PHE A 41 -7.57 -12.68 -21.79
CA PHE A 41 -7.99 -11.63 -20.85
C PHE A 41 -9.22 -10.85 -21.36
N GLU A 42 -9.26 -10.51 -22.66
CA GLU A 42 -10.37 -9.75 -23.23
C GLU A 42 -11.67 -10.56 -23.32
N ARG A 43 -11.59 -11.89 -23.44
CA ARG A 43 -12.78 -12.76 -23.38
C ARG A 43 -13.37 -12.81 -21.97
N GLU A 44 -12.53 -12.86 -20.94
CA GLU A 44 -12.98 -12.93 -19.54
C GLU A 44 -13.46 -11.57 -19.02
N TYR A 45 -12.63 -10.53 -19.18
CA TYR A 45 -12.87 -9.23 -18.53
C TYR A 45 -13.40 -8.16 -19.47
N GLY A 46 -13.28 -8.34 -20.79
CA GLY A 46 -13.62 -7.31 -21.77
C GLY A 46 -12.58 -6.21 -21.88
N ARG A 47 -12.14 -5.90 -23.11
CA ARG A 47 -11.10 -4.89 -23.40
C ARG A 47 -11.38 -3.51 -22.78
N ALA A 48 -12.65 -3.09 -22.74
CA ALA A 48 -13.03 -1.79 -22.19
C ALA A 48 -12.70 -1.68 -20.70
N ASN A 49 -12.93 -2.76 -19.93
CA ASN A 49 -12.67 -2.81 -18.50
C ASN A 49 -11.18 -2.84 -18.19
N LEU A 50 -10.40 -3.61 -18.96
CA LEU A 50 -8.95 -3.72 -18.76
C LEU A 50 -8.20 -2.39 -18.96
N ARG A 51 -8.68 -1.56 -19.90
CA ARG A 51 -8.08 -0.24 -20.23
C ARG A 51 -8.30 0.85 -19.17
N LEU A 52 -9.03 0.55 -18.11
CA LEU A 52 -9.23 1.46 -16.97
C LEU A 52 -8.01 1.53 -16.06
N SER A 53 -7.06 0.57 -16.19
CA SER A 53 -5.75 0.65 -15.55
C SER A 53 -4.80 1.47 -16.42
N ARG A 54 -4.26 2.57 -15.89
CA ARG A 54 -3.38 3.49 -16.66
C ARG A 54 -2.31 4.12 -15.77
N GLY A 55 -1.25 4.62 -16.42
CA GLY A 55 -0.12 5.33 -15.85
C GLY A 55 1.05 5.36 -16.84
N SER A 56 2.19 5.92 -16.44
CA SER A 56 3.47 5.69 -17.13
C SER A 56 3.83 4.22 -17.04
N LEU A 57 4.23 3.66 -18.18
CA LEU A 57 4.60 2.25 -18.30
C LEU A 57 6.13 2.07 -18.30
N TYR A 58 6.91 3.14 -18.11
CA TYR A 58 8.36 3.11 -18.32
C TYR A 58 9.10 2.08 -17.45
N ARG A 59 8.96 2.17 -16.12
CA ARG A 59 9.58 1.18 -15.20
C ARG A 59 8.98 -0.21 -15.36
N LEU A 60 7.67 -0.31 -15.61
CA LEU A 60 7.01 -1.60 -15.85
C LEU A 60 7.52 -2.28 -17.12
N LYS A 61 7.81 -1.52 -18.18
CA LYS A 61 8.39 -2.06 -19.42
C LYS A 61 9.77 -2.64 -19.15
N LYS A 62 10.62 -1.90 -18.41
CA LYS A 62 11.93 -2.41 -17.97
C LYS A 62 11.81 -3.68 -17.14
N PHE A 63 10.85 -3.74 -16.21
CA PHE A 63 10.57 -4.95 -15.43
C PHE A 63 10.17 -6.13 -16.34
N MET A 64 9.22 -5.92 -17.26
CA MET A 64 8.79 -6.96 -18.20
C MET A 64 9.88 -7.38 -19.20
N ASP A 65 10.83 -6.49 -19.53
CA ASP A 65 12.00 -6.85 -20.33
C ASP A 65 12.92 -7.80 -19.57
N LYS A 66 13.10 -7.62 -18.25
CA LYS A 66 13.84 -8.56 -17.39
C LYS A 66 13.12 -9.90 -17.26
N VAL A 67 11.79 -9.87 -17.11
CA VAL A 67 10.92 -11.08 -17.14
C VAL A 67 11.12 -11.84 -18.45
N ALA A 68 11.07 -11.15 -19.59
CA ALA A 68 11.24 -11.74 -20.92
C ALA A 68 12.64 -12.35 -21.14
N LYS A 69 13.67 -11.84 -20.44
CA LYS A 69 15.03 -12.40 -20.44
C LYS A 69 15.19 -13.61 -19.51
N GLY A 70 14.21 -13.87 -18.64
CA GLY A 70 14.29 -14.94 -17.64
C GLY A 70 15.21 -14.63 -16.47
N GLU A 71 15.38 -13.35 -16.14
CA GLU A 71 16.11 -12.94 -14.93
C GLU A 71 15.38 -13.40 -13.67
N SER A 72 16.14 -13.74 -12.62
CA SER A 72 15.58 -13.91 -11.27
C SER A 72 15.28 -12.53 -10.70
N LEU A 73 14.05 -12.33 -10.24
CA LEU A 73 13.54 -11.02 -9.82
C LEU A 73 12.91 -11.12 -8.45
N THR A 74 13.04 -10.06 -7.67
CA THR A 74 12.34 -9.87 -6.40
C THR A 74 11.06 -9.07 -6.64
N ILE A 75 9.92 -9.68 -6.33
CA ILE A 75 8.59 -9.09 -6.48
C ILE A 75 8.01 -8.93 -5.08
N SER A 76 7.62 -7.72 -4.71
CA SER A 76 7.20 -7.40 -3.36
C SER A 76 5.85 -6.70 -3.35
N VAL A 77 5.11 -6.85 -2.26
CA VAL A 77 3.88 -6.11 -2.03
C VAL A 77 3.85 -5.59 -0.60
N VAL A 78 3.38 -4.35 -0.44
CA VAL A 78 2.93 -3.81 0.84
C VAL A 78 1.41 -3.64 0.77
N GLY A 79 0.72 -3.98 1.85
CA GLY A 79 -0.72 -3.87 1.84
C GLY A 79 -1.40 -4.27 3.14
N GLY A 80 -2.73 -4.27 3.08
CA GLY A 80 -3.62 -4.55 4.20
C GLY A 80 -3.94 -6.03 4.43
N SER A 81 -5.07 -6.26 5.10
CA SER A 81 -5.58 -7.59 5.43
C SER A 81 -5.94 -8.41 4.20
N VAL A 82 -6.47 -7.77 3.15
CA VAL A 82 -6.73 -8.42 1.86
C VAL A 82 -5.41 -8.96 1.30
N THR A 83 -4.41 -8.11 1.13
CA THR A 83 -3.10 -8.55 0.62
C THR A 83 -2.40 -9.59 1.51
N ARG A 84 -2.58 -9.53 2.83
CA ARG A 84 -2.10 -10.59 3.75
C ARG A 84 -2.79 -11.95 3.51
N GLY A 85 -3.96 -11.97 2.89
CA GLY A 85 -4.72 -13.19 2.60
C GLY A 85 -5.84 -13.51 3.59
N HIS A 86 -6.42 -12.51 4.25
CA HIS A 86 -7.52 -12.73 5.19
C HIS A 86 -8.68 -13.47 4.49
N HIS A 87 -9.16 -14.56 5.09
CA HIS A 87 -10.22 -15.46 4.59
C HIS A 87 -9.89 -16.31 3.34
N VAL A 88 -8.64 -16.40 2.89
CA VAL A 88 -8.24 -17.26 1.77
C VAL A 88 -6.99 -18.08 2.07
N TRP A 89 -6.77 -19.16 1.33
CA TRP A 89 -5.53 -19.93 1.43
C TRP A 89 -4.36 -19.20 0.77
N THR A 90 -3.13 -19.53 1.15
CA THR A 90 -1.91 -18.84 0.67
C THR A 90 -1.80 -18.82 -0.86
N GLU A 91 -2.18 -19.90 -1.53
CA GLU A 91 -2.18 -20.04 -2.98
C GLU A 91 -3.32 -19.25 -3.65
N GLU A 92 -4.38 -18.91 -2.92
CA GLU A 92 -5.51 -18.13 -3.41
C GLU A 92 -5.28 -16.63 -3.32
N ILE A 93 -4.31 -16.18 -2.51
CA ILE A 93 -3.96 -14.76 -2.39
C ILE A 93 -3.65 -14.17 -3.76
N TRP A 94 -4.24 -13.01 -4.05
CA TRP A 94 -4.10 -12.32 -5.34
C TRP A 94 -2.63 -12.11 -5.75
N PHE A 95 -1.78 -11.80 -4.77
CA PHE A 95 -0.34 -11.61 -4.96
C PHE A 95 0.35 -12.92 -5.34
N SER A 96 0.05 -14.03 -4.65
CA SER A 96 0.53 -15.36 -5.01
C SER A 96 0.12 -15.76 -6.43
N ARG A 97 -1.14 -15.50 -6.81
CA ARG A 97 -1.67 -15.75 -8.17
C ARG A 97 -0.99 -14.89 -9.23
N LEU A 98 -0.71 -13.62 -8.93
CA LEU A 98 0.04 -12.74 -9.83
C LEU A 98 1.47 -13.25 -10.04
N VAL A 99 2.19 -13.62 -8.97
CA VAL A 99 3.55 -14.16 -9.07
C VAL A 99 3.56 -15.49 -9.81
N GLU A 100 2.57 -16.36 -9.59
CA GLU A 100 2.37 -17.60 -10.33
C GLU A 100 2.23 -17.32 -11.84
N TRP A 101 1.42 -16.33 -12.21
CA TRP A 101 1.27 -15.90 -13.60
C TRP A 101 2.58 -15.34 -14.18
N ILE A 102 3.29 -14.47 -13.46
CA ILE A 102 4.60 -13.92 -13.91
C ILE A 102 5.58 -15.08 -14.16
N ARG A 103 5.68 -16.03 -13.24
CA ARG A 103 6.54 -17.21 -13.37
C ARG A 103 6.16 -18.08 -14.58
N SER A 104 4.88 -18.16 -14.92
CA SER A 104 4.41 -18.93 -16.08
C SER A 104 4.88 -18.32 -17.40
N VAL A 105 4.87 -16.98 -17.51
CA VAL A 105 5.29 -16.27 -18.74
C VAL A 105 6.80 -16.07 -18.83
N SER A 106 7.54 -16.28 -17.74
CA SER A 106 9.01 -16.22 -17.70
C SER A 106 9.67 -17.43 -18.38
N PRO A 107 10.70 -17.22 -19.22
CA PRO A 107 11.49 -18.32 -19.77
C PRO A 107 12.06 -19.23 -18.68
N ARG A 108 12.06 -20.54 -18.94
CA ARG A 108 12.61 -21.58 -18.05
C ARG A 108 12.03 -21.58 -16.62
N LYS A 109 10.88 -20.94 -16.39
CA LYS A 109 10.27 -20.78 -15.07
C LYS A 109 11.26 -20.17 -14.06
N ALA A 110 11.83 -19.01 -14.42
CA ALA A 110 12.79 -18.28 -13.60
C ALA A 110 12.37 -18.24 -12.11
N ASN A 111 13.36 -18.38 -11.23
CA ASN A 111 13.12 -18.42 -9.79
C ASN A 111 12.94 -17.01 -9.23
N HIS A 112 11.72 -16.48 -9.35
CA HIS A 112 11.35 -15.21 -8.73
C HIS A 112 11.18 -15.36 -7.22
N ILE A 113 11.73 -14.41 -6.46
CA ILE A 113 11.50 -14.24 -5.02
C ILE A 113 10.24 -13.40 -4.85
N SER A 114 9.29 -13.89 -4.06
CA SER A 114 8.05 -13.17 -3.74
C SER A 114 8.02 -12.80 -2.26
N VAL A 115 7.87 -11.52 -1.95
CA VAL A 115 7.82 -10.99 -0.57
C VAL A 115 6.47 -10.34 -0.32
N ASN A 116 5.63 -10.98 0.50
CA ASN A 116 4.37 -10.39 0.95
C ASN A 116 4.60 -9.66 2.27
N GLY A 117 4.90 -8.37 2.20
CA GLY A 117 5.12 -7.48 3.35
C GLY A 117 3.82 -6.84 3.87
N ALA A 118 2.68 -7.50 3.68
CA ALA A 118 1.39 -6.96 4.09
C ALA A 118 1.13 -7.14 5.59
N THR A 119 0.57 -6.11 6.20
CA THR A 119 0.17 -6.10 7.62
C THR A 119 -1.31 -5.74 7.70
N ALA A 120 -2.12 -6.61 8.33
CA ALA A 120 -3.56 -6.36 8.42
C ALA A 120 -3.88 -5.07 9.18
N ALA A 121 -4.94 -4.37 8.77
CA ALA A 121 -5.39 -3.15 9.43
C ALA A 121 -4.27 -2.10 9.58
N THR A 122 -3.45 -1.94 8.53
CA THR A 122 -2.33 -1.00 8.47
C THR A 122 -2.42 -0.22 7.16
N GLY A 123 -2.30 1.10 7.23
CA GLY A 123 -2.42 2.01 6.10
C GLY A 123 -1.09 2.64 5.66
N SER A 124 -1.18 3.60 4.75
CA SER A 124 -0.02 4.37 4.27
C SER A 124 0.62 5.23 5.37
N ASP A 125 -0.13 5.60 6.41
CA ASP A 125 0.36 6.30 7.59
C ASP A 125 1.46 5.53 8.33
N TYR A 126 1.45 4.19 8.27
CA TYR A 126 2.54 3.34 8.73
C TYR A 126 3.54 3.01 7.61
N PHE A 127 3.07 2.54 6.46
CA PHE A 127 3.96 2.02 5.42
C PHE A 127 4.86 3.11 4.81
N SER A 128 4.43 4.37 4.78
CA SER A 128 5.29 5.48 4.35
C SER A 128 6.58 5.60 5.15
N TYR A 129 6.59 5.13 6.41
CA TYR A 129 7.77 5.10 7.26
C TYR A 129 8.42 3.72 7.36
N CYS A 130 7.60 2.68 7.47
CA CYS A 130 8.08 1.36 7.85
C CYS A 130 8.25 0.38 6.68
N TYR A 131 7.94 0.75 5.43
CA TYR A 131 8.12 -0.16 4.29
C TYR A 131 9.50 -0.84 4.22
N PRO A 132 10.64 -0.23 4.64
CA PRO A 132 11.93 -0.91 4.61
C PRO A 132 12.02 -2.15 5.50
N LEU A 133 11.12 -2.27 6.50
CA LEU A 133 11.02 -3.47 7.35
C LEU A 133 10.24 -4.61 6.67
N HIS A 134 9.44 -4.29 5.65
CA HIS A 134 8.46 -5.20 5.05
C HIS A 134 8.87 -5.72 3.68
N ILE A 135 9.71 -4.99 2.96
CA ILE A 135 10.20 -5.38 1.63
C ILE A 135 11.71 -5.14 1.52
N PRO A 136 12.44 -5.99 0.77
CA PRO A 136 13.87 -5.83 0.62
C PRO A 136 14.24 -4.63 -0.27
N SER A 137 15.43 -4.09 -0.07
CA SER A 137 15.93 -2.94 -0.84
C SER A 137 16.20 -3.25 -2.32
N ASP A 138 16.27 -4.54 -2.69
CA ASP A 138 16.54 -5.02 -4.04
C ASP A 138 15.28 -5.36 -4.86
N SER A 139 14.07 -5.09 -4.33
CA SER A 139 12.80 -5.31 -5.05
C SER A 139 12.81 -4.72 -6.46
N ASN A 140 12.33 -5.47 -7.44
CA ASN A 140 12.24 -5.05 -8.85
C ASN A 140 10.83 -4.61 -9.25
N LEU A 141 9.81 -5.15 -8.58
CA LEU A 141 8.42 -4.73 -8.67
C LEU A 141 7.87 -4.60 -7.26
N VAL A 142 7.25 -3.47 -6.95
CA VAL A 142 6.54 -3.22 -5.69
C VAL A 142 5.07 -2.91 -5.99
N LEU A 143 4.16 -3.65 -5.37
CA LEU A 143 2.73 -3.36 -5.41
C LEU A 143 2.29 -2.72 -4.08
N ILE A 144 1.37 -1.76 -4.14
CA ILE A 144 0.85 -1.05 -2.97
C ILE A 144 -0.66 -1.24 -2.94
N GLU A 145 -1.20 -1.91 -1.91
CA GLU A 145 -2.65 -2.13 -1.75
C GLU A 145 -3.11 -1.69 -0.37
N LEU A 146 -3.54 -0.43 -0.26
CA LEU A 146 -3.82 0.22 1.03
C LEU A 146 -5.15 0.97 1.10
N GLY A 147 -5.90 1.11 0.00
CA GLY A 147 -7.05 2.02 -0.03
C GLY A 147 -8.28 1.55 0.73
N ILE A 148 -8.32 0.29 1.19
CA ILE A 148 -9.30 -0.19 2.19
C ILE A 148 -8.89 0.22 3.60
N ASN A 149 -7.59 0.33 3.89
CA ASN A 149 -7.07 0.65 5.23
C ASN A 149 -6.97 2.15 5.47
N ASP A 150 -6.65 2.90 4.43
CA ASP A 150 -6.65 4.34 4.47
C ASP A 150 -8.08 4.88 4.54
N SER A 151 -8.28 5.94 5.31
CA SER A 151 -9.55 6.66 5.33
C SER A 151 -9.58 7.72 4.23
N ALA A 152 -10.75 8.27 3.96
CA ALA A 152 -10.93 9.34 3.00
C ALA A 152 -10.54 10.71 3.60
N TRP A 153 -9.29 10.81 4.02
CA TRP A 153 -8.71 11.98 4.64
C TRP A 153 -7.46 12.41 3.87
N GLU A 154 -7.28 13.72 3.71
CA GLU A 154 -6.20 14.31 2.91
C GLU A 154 -4.80 13.90 3.37
N GLY A 155 -4.60 13.62 4.67
CA GLY A 155 -3.32 13.13 5.17
C GLY A 155 -2.85 11.84 4.49
N HIS A 156 -3.76 11.01 3.97
CA HIS A 156 -3.39 9.80 3.21
C HIS A 156 -2.84 10.11 1.79
N ILE A 157 -3.10 11.30 1.24
CA ILE A 157 -2.41 11.79 0.03
C ILE A 157 -0.93 11.98 0.33
N VAL A 158 -0.62 12.69 1.43
CA VAL A 158 0.76 12.94 1.88
C VAL A 158 1.49 11.64 2.22
N ASN A 159 0.80 10.72 2.92
CA ASN A 159 1.40 9.45 3.30
C ASN A 159 1.70 8.56 2.08
N LEU A 160 0.77 8.43 1.13
CA LEU A 160 1.03 7.67 -0.10
C LEU A 160 2.12 8.32 -0.94
N GLU A 161 2.13 9.65 -1.06
CA GLU A 161 3.18 10.40 -1.75
C GLU A 161 4.56 10.10 -1.14
N ASN A 162 4.70 10.16 0.18
CA ASN A 162 5.94 9.82 0.87
C ASN A 162 6.36 8.36 0.59
N LEU A 163 5.43 7.41 0.67
CA LEU A 163 5.69 6.01 0.35
C LEU A 163 6.21 5.87 -1.10
N LEU A 164 5.53 6.48 -2.08
CA LEU A 164 5.95 6.44 -3.48
C LEU A 164 7.32 7.07 -3.68
N ARG A 165 7.61 8.23 -3.08
CA ARG A 165 8.94 8.87 -3.18
C ARG A 165 10.03 7.94 -2.65
N GLY A 166 9.84 7.37 -1.45
CA GLY A 166 10.79 6.42 -0.87
C GLY A 166 11.04 5.19 -1.76
N LEU A 167 9.97 4.60 -2.30
CA LEU A 167 10.08 3.45 -3.21
C LEU A 167 10.76 3.81 -4.54
N LEU A 168 10.45 4.98 -5.10
CA LEU A 168 10.96 5.40 -6.39
C LEU A 168 12.44 5.83 -6.32
N GLU A 169 12.93 6.22 -5.14
CA GLU A 169 14.33 6.57 -4.83
C GLU A 169 15.19 5.38 -4.42
N MET A 170 14.61 4.18 -4.24
CA MET A 170 15.39 2.97 -3.98
C MET A 170 16.44 2.74 -5.07
N GLU A 171 17.60 2.22 -4.68
CA GLU A 171 18.71 1.95 -5.61
C GLU A 171 18.30 0.97 -6.73
N SER A 172 17.45 -0.01 -6.42
CA SER A 172 16.92 -0.97 -7.38
C SER A 172 16.00 -0.36 -8.44
N LYS A 173 15.54 0.89 -8.25
CA LYS A 173 14.58 1.62 -9.10
C LYS A 173 13.38 0.73 -9.48
N PRO A 174 12.62 0.23 -8.50
CA PRO A 174 11.55 -0.73 -8.74
C PRO A 174 10.49 -0.12 -9.65
N ALA A 175 9.84 -0.96 -10.45
CA ALA A 175 8.54 -0.63 -10.99
C ALA A 175 7.50 -0.63 -9.85
N VAL A 176 6.55 0.30 -9.86
CA VAL A 176 5.54 0.42 -8.81
C VAL A 176 4.14 0.39 -9.42
N ILE A 177 3.23 -0.36 -8.80
CA ILE A 177 1.80 -0.39 -9.15
C ILE A 177 0.99 -0.07 -7.90
N VAL A 178 0.14 0.96 -7.97
CA VAL A 178 -0.87 1.21 -6.94
C VAL A 178 -2.09 0.34 -7.27
N VAL A 179 -2.49 -0.49 -6.33
CA VAL A 179 -3.53 -1.50 -6.46
C VAL A 179 -4.66 -1.18 -5.49
N GLU A 180 -5.90 -1.19 -5.99
CA GLU A 180 -7.08 -0.97 -5.17
C GLU A 180 -8.01 -2.17 -5.24
N ALA A 181 -8.07 -2.92 -4.13
CA ALA A 181 -9.00 -4.01 -3.96
C ALA A 181 -10.44 -3.48 -3.80
N MET A 182 -11.42 -4.26 -4.27
CA MET A 182 -12.82 -3.92 -4.11
C MET A 182 -13.29 -4.23 -2.68
N ALA A 183 -13.83 -3.20 -2.01
CA ALA A 183 -14.55 -3.32 -0.74
C ALA A 183 -15.69 -2.29 -0.68
N PHE A 184 -16.71 -2.57 0.11
CA PHE A 184 -17.75 -1.57 0.44
C PHE A 184 -17.56 -0.99 1.83
N ALA A 185 -16.97 -1.77 2.73
CA ALA A 185 -16.61 -1.29 4.04
C ALA A 185 -15.43 -0.31 3.95
N ASN A 186 -15.46 0.73 4.80
CA ASN A 186 -14.61 1.91 4.73
C ASN A 186 -14.68 2.67 3.38
N GLY A 187 -15.76 3.44 3.18
CA GLY A 187 -15.88 4.40 2.06
C GLY A 187 -16.91 4.05 0.97
N GLY A 188 -17.70 2.98 1.15
CA GLY A 188 -18.84 2.67 0.30
C GLY A 188 -18.45 2.39 -1.16
N VAL A 189 -19.35 2.71 -2.09
CA VAL A 189 -19.15 2.44 -3.53
C VAL A 189 -17.95 3.20 -4.10
N GLY A 190 -17.69 4.42 -3.61
CA GLY A 190 -16.59 5.28 -4.07
C GLY A 190 -15.22 4.95 -3.48
N GLY A 191 -15.15 4.09 -2.45
CA GLY A 191 -13.92 3.71 -1.76
C GLY A 191 -13.49 4.70 -0.66
N GLY A 192 -12.69 4.20 0.27
CA GLY A 192 -12.15 4.95 1.42
C GLY A 192 -10.93 5.76 1.04
N GLY A 193 -9.74 5.24 1.34
CA GLY A 193 -8.46 5.84 0.99
C GLY A 193 -8.11 5.72 -0.50
N GLY A 194 -8.62 4.72 -1.21
CA GLY A 194 -8.34 4.54 -2.65
C GLY A 194 -8.70 5.76 -3.52
N ARG A 195 -9.71 6.55 -3.14
CA ARG A 195 -10.03 7.83 -3.82
C ARG A 195 -9.01 8.94 -3.52
N MET A 196 -8.30 8.86 -2.40
CA MET A 196 -7.18 9.75 -2.08
C MET A 196 -5.89 9.30 -2.79
N HIS A 197 -5.77 8.01 -3.11
CA HIS A 197 -4.60 7.47 -3.81
C HIS A 197 -4.54 7.84 -5.30
N LEU A 198 -5.70 7.91 -5.96
CA LEU A 198 -5.79 8.21 -7.40
C LEU A 198 -5.09 9.52 -7.82
N PRO A 199 -5.32 10.68 -7.19
CA PRO A 199 -4.63 11.92 -7.58
C PRO A 199 -3.11 11.82 -7.41
N VAL A 200 -2.62 11.12 -6.38
CA VAL A 200 -1.19 10.87 -6.20
C VAL A 200 -0.65 9.99 -7.34
N ALA A 201 -1.31 8.89 -7.64
CA ALA A 201 -0.91 7.99 -8.72
C ALA A 201 -0.87 8.71 -10.07
N GLN A 202 -1.85 9.59 -10.35
CA GLN A 202 -1.88 10.39 -11.56
C GLN A 202 -0.73 11.40 -11.63
N TYR A 203 -0.47 12.12 -10.53
CA TYR A 203 0.59 13.13 -10.45
C TYR A 203 1.98 12.53 -10.67
N TYR A 204 2.25 11.39 -10.03
CA TYR A 204 3.51 10.66 -10.18
C TYR A 204 3.58 9.80 -11.45
N GLY A 205 2.53 9.76 -12.27
CA GLY A 205 2.45 8.89 -13.43
C GLY A 205 2.52 7.40 -13.08
N MET A 206 2.14 6.99 -11.87
CA MET A 206 2.14 5.60 -11.45
C MET A 206 1.02 4.82 -12.14
N SER A 207 1.29 3.53 -12.43
CA SER A 207 0.24 2.64 -12.91
C SER A 207 -0.74 2.33 -11.78
N PHE A 208 -2.02 2.60 -12.02
CA PHE A 208 -3.09 2.43 -11.05
C PHE A 208 -4.06 1.33 -11.51
N CYS A 209 -4.17 0.24 -10.77
CA CYS A 209 -5.07 -0.87 -11.05
C CYS A 209 -6.15 -0.95 -9.98
N CYS A 210 -7.40 -0.68 -10.37
CA CYS A 210 -8.51 -0.56 -9.42
C CYS A 210 -9.65 -1.48 -9.79
N GLN A 211 -9.85 -2.52 -8.97
CA GLN A 211 -10.87 -3.53 -9.18
C GLN A 211 -12.29 -2.96 -9.07
N ARG A 212 -12.44 -1.82 -8.38
CA ARG A 212 -13.69 -1.07 -8.28
C ARG A 212 -14.19 -0.55 -9.60
N HIS A 213 -13.31 -0.12 -10.51
CA HIS A 213 -13.70 0.48 -11.79
C HIS A 213 -14.65 -0.41 -12.61
N PRO A 214 -14.32 -1.70 -12.88
CA PRO A 214 -15.24 -2.58 -13.59
C PRO A 214 -16.37 -3.15 -12.71
N LEU A 215 -16.18 -3.26 -11.39
CA LEU A 215 -17.10 -4.01 -10.53
C LEU A 215 -18.14 -3.16 -9.78
N ALA A 216 -17.83 -1.92 -9.39
CA ALA A 216 -18.69 -1.14 -8.47
C ALA A 216 -20.11 -0.95 -9.02
N SER A 217 -20.21 -0.49 -10.26
CA SER A 217 -21.51 -0.33 -10.95
C SER A 217 -22.14 -1.68 -11.33
N HIS A 218 -21.36 -2.76 -11.36
CA HIS A 218 -21.87 -4.10 -11.63
C HIS A 218 -22.58 -4.66 -10.40
N PHE A 219 -22.00 -4.55 -9.21
CA PHE A 219 -22.66 -4.94 -7.95
C PHE A 219 -23.94 -4.16 -7.67
N GLY A 220 -24.02 -2.89 -8.08
CA GLY A 220 -25.26 -2.12 -7.98
C GLY A 220 -26.40 -2.63 -8.88
N ARG A 221 -26.07 -3.34 -9.96
CA ARG A 221 -27.04 -3.97 -10.88
C ARG A 221 -27.36 -5.42 -10.52
N TYR A 222 -26.39 -6.13 -9.93
CA TYR A 222 -26.44 -7.57 -9.63
C TYR A 222 -25.98 -7.83 -8.19
N PRO A 223 -26.79 -7.49 -7.17
CA PRO A 223 -26.41 -7.63 -5.76
C PRO A 223 -26.12 -9.07 -5.33
N GLU A 224 -26.66 -10.07 -6.02
CA GLU A 224 -26.39 -11.49 -5.80
C GLU A 224 -24.91 -11.87 -5.97
N LEU A 225 -24.16 -11.10 -6.76
CA LEU A 225 -22.72 -11.32 -6.97
C LEU A 225 -21.88 -11.02 -5.74
N LEU A 226 -22.44 -10.30 -4.75
CA LEU A 226 -21.72 -9.94 -3.55
C LEU A 226 -21.22 -11.19 -2.80
N ARG A 227 -22.02 -12.27 -2.77
CA ARG A 227 -21.61 -13.58 -2.19
C ARG A 227 -20.61 -14.35 -3.05
N VAL A 228 -20.49 -14.02 -4.34
CA VAL A 228 -19.54 -14.63 -5.27
C VAL A 228 -18.15 -14.04 -5.11
N TYR A 229 -18.04 -12.77 -4.69
CA TYR A 229 -16.76 -12.04 -4.60
C TYR A 229 -16.25 -11.82 -3.19
N PHE A 230 -17.14 -11.75 -2.19
CA PHE A 230 -16.77 -11.47 -0.82
C PHE A 230 -16.79 -12.72 0.04
N SER A 231 -15.94 -12.71 1.07
CA SER A 231 -15.92 -13.72 2.11
C SER A 231 -17.18 -13.62 2.97
N GLN A 232 -17.38 -14.56 3.88
CA GLN A 232 -18.55 -14.59 4.76
C GLN A 232 -18.10 -14.71 6.21
N ASN A 233 -18.82 -14.03 7.11
CA ASN A 233 -18.63 -14.19 8.54
C ASN A 233 -19.21 -15.53 9.03
N TYR A 234 -19.10 -15.79 10.34
CA TYR A 234 -19.62 -17.00 10.97
C TYR A 234 -21.12 -17.22 10.75
N TRP A 235 -21.90 -16.15 10.65
CA TRP A 235 -23.35 -16.18 10.46
C TRP A 235 -23.77 -16.33 8.99
N GLY A 236 -22.80 -16.39 8.08
CA GLY A 236 -23.05 -16.46 6.64
C GLY A 236 -23.38 -15.09 6.03
N ASP A 237 -23.22 -13.99 6.75
CA ASP A 237 -23.35 -12.65 6.16
C ASP A 237 -22.07 -12.30 5.39
N PRO A 238 -22.19 -11.61 4.25
CA PRO A 238 -21.03 -11.21 3.49
C PRO A 238 -20.14 -10.23 4.27
N ASP A 239 -18.86 -10.57 4.34
CA ASP A 239 -17.80 -9.69 4.79
C ASP A 239 -17.43 -8.73 3.67
N THR A 240 -17.95 -7.50 3.73
CA THR A 240 -17.73 -6.49 2.69
C THR A 240 -16.38 -5.76 2.78
N TRP A 241 -15.50 -6.18 3.69
CA TRP A 241 -14.09 -5.77 3.74
C TRP A 241 -13.21 -6.70 2.90
N HIS A 242 -13.45 -8.01 2.97
CA HIS A 242 -12.51 -9.01 2.48
C HIS A 242 -13.08 -9.82 1.32
N LEU A 243 -12.36 -9.78 0.20
CA LEU A 243 -12.63 -10.61 -0.96
C LEU A 243 -12.43 -12.10 -0.62
N ASN A 244 -13.17 -12.97 -1.30
CA ASN A 244 -12.92 -14.42 -1.27
C ASN A 244 -11.93 -14.81 -2.38
N ALA A 245 -11.70 -16.11 -2.56
CA ALA A 245 -10.78 -16.64 -3.57
C ALA A 245 -11.05 -16.14 -5.00
N ARG A 246 -12.32 -15.93 -5.39
CA ARG A 246 -12.67 -15.39 -6.72
C ARG A 246 -12.26 -13.91 -6.84
N GLY A 247 -12.61 -13.10 -5.83
CA GLY A 247 -12.24 -11.69 -5.81
C GLY A 247 -10.72 -11.49 -5.81
N HIS A 248 -9.98 -12.33 -5.07
CA HIS A 248 -8.53 -12.36 -5.10
C HIS A 248 -7.96 -12.72 -6.48
N TYR A 249 -8.50 -13.77 -7.10
CA TYR A 249 -8.06 -14.18 -8.42
C TYR A 249 -8.24 -13.08 -9.46
N ASP A 250 -9.41 -12.45 -9.51
CA ASP A 250 -9.68 -11.38 -10.47
C ASP A 250 -8.81 -10.14 -10.22
N LEU A 251 -8.51 -9.79 -8.97
CA LEU A 251 -7.57 -8.71 -8.67
C LEU A 251 -6.17 -9.00 -9.22
N GLY A 252 -5.64 -10.20 -8.97
CA GLY A 252 -4.34 -10.61 -9.50
C GLY A 252 -4.31 -10.65 -11.03
N MET A 253 -5.40 -11.09 -11.66
CA MET A 253 -5.49 -11.21 -13.11
C MET A 253 -5.71 -9.87 -13.82
N LEU A 254 -6.37 -8.89 -13.20
CA LEU A 254 -6.40 -7.52 -13.71
C LEU A 254 -5.00 -6.94 -13.82
N ILE A 255 -4.14 -7.17 -12.82
CA ILE A 255 -2.74 -6.71 -12.82
C ILE A 255 -1.93 -7.50 -13.86
N ALA A 256 -2.11 -8.81 -13.94
CA ALA A 256 -1.47 -9.64 -14.96
C ALA A 256 -1.81 -9.16 -16.39
N SER A 257 -3.06 -8.74 -16.63
CA SER A 257 -3.47 -8.18 -17.91
C SER A 257 -2.73 -6.88 -18.26
N LEU A 258 -2.54 -6.00 -17.26
CA LEU A 258 -1.75 -4.77 -17.41
C LEU A 258 -0.31 -5.10 -17.76
N LEU A 259 0.32 -6.03 -17.04
CA LEU A 259 1.70 -6.46 -17.31
C LEU A 259 1.85 -7.07 -18.70
N LEU A 260 0.88 -7.87 -19.15
CA LEU A 260 0.87 -8.39 -20.52
C LEU A 260 0.79 -7.25 -21.54
N ASP A 261 -0.10 -6.29 -21.33
CA ASP A 261 -0.25 -5.15 -22.24
C ASP A 261 1.02 -4.30 -22.29
N VAL A 262 1.68 -4.09 -21.16
CA VAL A 262 3.00 -3.44 -21.09
C VAL A 262 4.04 -4.20 -21.91
N ALA A 263 4.16 -5.51 -21.70
CA ALA A 263 5.13 -6.35 -22.41
C ALA A 263 4.90 -6.34 -23.93
N CYS A 264 3.64 -6.24 -24.34
CA CYS A 264 3.18 -6.29 -25.72
C CYS A 264 2.98 -4.90 -26.35
N SER A 265 3.34 -3.83 -25.65
CA SER A 265 3.32 -2.48 -26.18
C SER A 265 4.62 -2.19 -26.92
N PRO A 266 4.58 -1.42 -28.03
CA PRO A 266 5.79 -0.97 -28.69
C PRO A 266 6.65 -0.14 -27.72
N PRO A 267 7.96 0.00 -27.99
CA PRO A 267 8.79 0.92 -27.22
C PRO A 267 8.20 2.34 -27.26
N PRO A 268 8.38 3.14 -26.19
CA PRO A 268 7.92 4.52 -26.18
C PRO A 268 8.58 5.31 -27.31
N ILE A 269 7.80 6.18 -27.94
CA ILE A 269 8.30 7.17 -28.90
C ILE A 269 8.38 8.48 -28.14
N ASP A 270 9.60 8.95 -27.89
CA ASP A 270 9.82 10.19 -27.14
C ASP A 270 9.51 11.42 -28.00
N PRO A 271 9.02 12.51 -27.38
CA PRO A 271 8.88 13.79 -28.06
C PRO A 271 10.26 14.33 -28.49
N ILE A 272 10.27 15.22 -29.48
CA ILE A 272 11.50 15.88 -29.95
C ILE A 272 12.15 16.60 -28.75
N PRO A 273 13.44 16.35 -28.47
CA PRO A 273 14.09 16.93 -27.31
C PRO A 273 14.22 18.46 -27.46
N PRO A 274 14.25 19.22 -26.35
CA PRO A 274 14.31 20.67 -26.38
C PRO A 274 15.49 21.22 -27.21
N GLU A 275 16.64 20.55 -27.19
CA GLU A 275 17.83 20.96 -27.94
C GLU A 275 17.65 20.82 -29.46
N ALA A 276 16.71 19.97 -29.89
CA ALA A 276 16.33 19.79 -31.28
C ALA A 276 15.06 20.57 -31.66
N SER A 277 14.49 21.33 -30.73
CA SER A 277 13.33 22.20 -30.98
C SER A 277 13.77 23.58 -31.46
N LEU A 278 12.96 24.21 -32.31
CA LEU A 278 13.17 25.61 -32.68
C LEU A 278 12.99 26.52 -31.46
N PRO A 279 13.78 27.60 -31.32
CA PRO A 279 13.59 28.58 -30.26
C PRO A 279 12.16 29.13 -30.27
N TRP A 280 11.63 29.43 -29.09
CA TRP A 280 10.29 30.00 -28.95
C TRP A 280 10.17 31.30 -29.76
N GLY A 281 9.18 31.37 -30.66
CA GLY A 281 8.96 32.51 -31.56
C GLY A 281 9.64 32.43 -32.93
N VAL A 282 10.35 31.34 -33.25
CA VAL A 282 10.86 31.08 -34.60
C VAL A 282 9.86 30.21 -35.36
N GLU A 283 9.23 30.76 -36.40
CA GLU A 283 8.34 30.02 -37.31
C GLU A 283 9.14 29.45 -38.49
N ASP A 284 9.13 28.12 -38.66
CA ASP A 284 9.51 27.43 -39.91
C ASP A 284 8.29 26.65 -40.40
N ASP A 285 7.84 26.90 -41.63
CA ASP A 285 6.71 26.21 -42.26
C ASP A 285 6.88 24.68 -42.32
N ARG A 286 8.11 24.17 -42.12
CA ARG A 286 8.45 22.74 -42.13
C ARG A 286 8.54 22.11 -40.75
N VAL A 287 8.64 22.90 -39.67
CA VAL A 287 8.79 22.40 -38.30
C VAL A 287 7.92 23.25 -37.37
N PRO A 288 6.77 22.75 -36.88
CA PRO A 288 5.91 23.52 -35.99
C PRO A 288 6.70 23.94 -34.74
N PRO A 289 6.54 25.18 -34.24
CA PRO A 289 7.25 25.64 -33.06
C PRO A 289 6.90 24.74 -31.87
N VAL A 290 7.87 23.94 -31.44
CA VAL A 290 7.73 23.07 -30.27
C VAL A 290 8.06 23.93 -29.06
N LEU A 291 7.07 24.17 -28.20
CA LEU A 291 7.32 24.72 -26.86
C LEU A 291 8.36 23.83 -26.16
N PRO A 292 9.56 24.34 -25.82
CA PRO A 292 10.58 23.53 -25.16
C PRO A 292 10.00 22.89 -23.90
N GLY A 293 10.13 21.56 -23.76
CA GLY A 293 9.67 20.83 -22.57
C GLY A 293 8.14 20.78 -22.39
N ARG A 294 7.33 20.96 -23.44
CA ARG A 294 5.85 20.91 -23.33
C ARG A 294 5.32 19.60 -22.75
N PHE A 295 5.95 18.49 -23.12
CA PHE A 295 5.58 17.15 -22.67
C PHE A 295 6.85 16.42 -22.24
N MET A 296 6.75 15.67 -21.13
CA MET A 296 7.84 14.87 -20.63
C MET A 296 8.19 13.75 -21.61
N ASN A 297 9.48 13.48 -21.79
CA ASN A 297 9.97 12.26 -22.42
C ASN A 297 9.92 11.06 -21.46
N SER A 298 10.13 9.86 -21.97
CA SER A 298 10.03 8.61 -21.19
C SER A 298 11.01 8.52 -20.02
N THR A 299 12.17 9.17 -20.12
CA THR A 299 13.17 9.21 -19.04
C THR A 299 12.81 10.26 -17.98
N GLU A 300 12.23 11.39 -18.38
CA GLU A 300 11.71 12.41 -17.45
C GLU A 300 10.54 11.87 -16.62
N LEU A 301 9.70 10.99 -17.20
CA LEU A 301 8.67 10.26 -16.45
C LEU A 301 9.23 9.32 -15.37
N ASP A 302 10.53 9.04 -15.38
CA ASP A 302 11.23 8.24 -14.35
C ASP A 302 11.75 9.11 -13.19
N THR A 303 11.73 10.43 -13.36
CA THR A 303 12.24 11.39 -12.38
C THR A 303 11.16 11.79 -11.39
N LEU A 304 11.57 12.04 -10.13
CA LEU A 304 10.64 12.52 -9.14
C LEU A 304 10.26 13.99 -9.40
N PRO A 305 8.96 14.32 -9.36
CA PRO A 305 8.50 15.70 -9.31
C PRO A 305 9.16 16.48 -8.17
N ARG A 306 9.53 17.72 -8.49
CA ARG A 306 10.13 18.68 -7.56
C ARG A 306 9.16 19.08 -6.45
N LEU A 307 7.92 19.38 -6.86
CA LEU A 307 6.81 19.73 -6.00
C LEU A 307 6.05 18.46 -5.60
N GLY A 308 5.36 18.53 -4.47
CA GLY A 308 4.42 17.51 -4.05
C GLY A 308 3.02 17.74 -4.61
N VAL A 309 2.18 16.72 -4.50
CA VAL A 309 0.79 16.69 -5.02
C VAL A 309 -0.06 17.83 -4.47
N LEU A 310 0.14 18.17 -3.20
CA LEU A 310 -0.62 19.22 -2.50
C LEU A 310 0.12 20.56 -2.41
N ASP A 311 1.31 20.67 -3.00
CA ASP A 311 2.05 21.94 -2.97
C ASP A 311 1.40 22.98 -3.89
N GLY A 312 1.54 24.25 -3.49
CA GLY A 312 1.30 25.37 -4.38
C GLY A 312 2.34 25.42 -5.50
N TRP A 313 2.03 26.17 -6.56
CA TRP A 313 3.03 26.47 -7.58
C TRP A 313 4.18 27.30 -6.99
N ASP A 314 5.40 26.87 -7.22
CA ASP A 314 6.62 27.57 -6.83
C ASP A 314 7.46 27.86 -8.08
N PRO A 315 7.80 29.12 -8.40
CA PRO A 315 8.63 29.43 -9.55
C PRO A 315 10.13 29.14 -9.34
N ASP A 316 10.61 28.94 -8.11
CA ASP A 316 12.02 28.64 -7.82
C ASP A 316 12.35 27.21 -8.25
N THR A 317 13.15 27.03 -9.29
CA THR A 317 13.51 25.72 -9.83
C THR A 317 14.39 24.88 -8.90
N GLU A 318 15.01 25.51 -7.90
CA GLU A 318 15.86 24.83 -6.92
C GLU A 318 15.05 24.30 -5.72
N HIS A 319 13.88 24.86 -5.43
CA HIS A 319 13.05 24.41 -4.31
C HIS A 319 12.57 22.96 -4.52
N ARG A 320 13.15 21.97 -3.85
CA ARG A 320 12.75 20.55 -4.00
C ARG A 320 12.25 19.98 -2.69
N ARG A 321 11.26 19.09 -2.77
CA ARG A 321 10.95 18.20 -1.65
C ARG A 321 12.20 17.40 -1.27
N PRO A 322 12.56 17.34 0.03
CA PRO A 322 13.68 16.52 0.49
C PRO A 322 13.51 15.05 0.07
N THR A 323 14.64 14.36 -0.10
CA THR A 323 14.67 12.90 -0.33
C THR A 323 14.00 12.19 0.86
N TRP A 324 13.13 11.24 0.56
CA TRP A 324 12.38 10.53 1.59
C TRP A 324 13.14 9.27 2.04
N ARG A 325 13.82 9.37 3.18
CA ARG A 325 14.58 8.27 3.80
C ARG A 325 14.04 7.99 5.20
N PRO A 326 12.93 7.25 5.33
CA PRO A 326 12.31 7.05 6.62
C PRO A 326 13.13 6.09 7.48
N ILE A 327 13.06 6.28 8.80
CA ILE A 327 13.43 5.23 9.76
C ILE A 327 12.19 4.87 10.56
N CYS A 328 12.05 3.57 10.79
CA CYS A 328 11.01 3.00 11.63
C CYS A 328 11.64 2.03 12.61
N VAL A 329 11.41 2.30 13.89
CA VAL A 329 11.73 1.40 15.00
C VAL A 329 10.39 0.84 15.50
N SER A 330 10.19 -0.47 15.42
CA SER A 330 8.86 -1.07 15.50
C SER A 330 8.88 -2.43 16.20
N GLU A 331 7.86 -2.72 17.01
CA GLU A 331 7.63 -4.05 17.61
C GLU A 331 7.45 -5.15 16.56
N GLN A 332 7.04 -4.76 15.35
CA GLN A 332 6.89 -5.67 14.22
C GLN A 332 8.20 -5.88 13.43
N SER A 333 9.33 -5.33 13.88
CA SER A 333 10.59 -5.49 13.16
C SER A 333 11.14 -6.91 13.33
N PRO A 334 11.60 -7.56 12.25
CA PRO A 334 12.31 -8.83 12.34
C PRO A 334 13.76 -8.68 12.83
N ASP A 335 14.31 -7.45 12.84
CA ASP A 335 15.70 -7.17 13.20
C ASP A 335 15.76 -6.41 14.54
N ALA A 336 16.59 -6.90 15.46
CA ALA A 336 16.78 -6.31 16.79
C ALA A 336 17.25 -4.84 16.73
N THR A 337 17.97 -4.42 15.68
CA THR A 337 18.46 -3.05 15.49
C THR A 337 17.36 -2.06 15.13
N THR A 338 16.23 -2.54 14.61
CA THR A 338 15.06 -1.73 14.25
C THR A 338 13.82 -2.16 15.05
N SER A 339 14.03 -2.97 16.09
CA SER A 339 13.01 -3.36 17.05
C SER A 339 12.81 -2.26 18.10
N LEU A 340 11.57 -2.11 18.59
CA LEU A 340 11.19 -1.08 19.54
C LEU A 340 11.69 -1.38 20.96
N HIS A 341 12.99 -1.26 21.14
CA HIS A 341 13.64 -1.46 22.43
C HIS A 341 13.99 -0.13 23.09
N PRO A 342 13.39 0.17 24.26
CA PRO A 342 13.74 1.36 25.00
C PRO A 342 15.16 1.27 25.57
N VAL A 343 15.92 2.37 25.46
CA VAL A 343 17.22 2.55 26.13
C VAL A 343 17.08 2.77 27.63
N MET A 344 15.89 3.24 28.07
CA MET A 344 15.48 3.25 29.47
C MET A 344 14.02 2.81 29.57
N ASN A 345 13.74 1.84 30.43
CA ASN A 345 12.40 1.30 30.61
C ASN A 345 12.03 1.23 32.09
N ASP A 346 10.97 1.95 32.45
CA ASP A 346 10.32 1.91 33.74
C ASP A 346 8.82 1.60 33.54
N GLY A 347 8.45 0.32 33.65
CA GLY A 347 7.05 -0.10 33.64
C GLY A 347 6.41 -0.31 32.27
N TRP A 348 7.18 -0.42 31.18
CA TRP A 348 6.68 -0.84 29.86
C TRP A 348 7.08 -2.29 29.56
N VAL A 349 6.17 -3.07 28.97
CA VAL A 349 6.35 -4.49 28.69
C VAL A 349 5.98 -4.83 27.26
N HIS A 350 6.81 -5.64 26.61
CA HIS A 350 6.45 -6.25 25.34
C HIS A 350 5.28 -7.20 25.57
N TRP A 351 4.25 -7.06 24.74
CA TRP A 351 3.08 -7.92 24.73
C TRP A 351 2.85 -8.43 23.31
N GLU A 352 2.70 -9.74 23.20
CA GLU A 352 2.26 -10.41 21.99
C GLU A 352 1.09 -11.32 22.36
N ASP A 353 0.12 -11.41 21.46
CA ASP A 353 -1.00 -12.33 21.63
C ASP A 353 -0.47 -13.78 21.61
N PRO A 354 -0.75 -14.60 22.65
CA PRO A 354 -0.30 -15.99 22.70
C PRO A 354 -0.77 -16.84 21.52
N ASP A 355 -1.89 -16.49 20.90
CA ASP A 355 -2.43 -17.18 19.71
C ASP A 355 -1.83 -16.64 18.40
N GLY A 356 -0.97 -15.61 18.46
CA GLY A 356 -0.32 -14.97 17.32
C GLY A 356 -1.28 -14.28 16.35
N GLN A 357 -2.51 -13.96 16.78
CA GLN A 357 -3.54 -13.39 15.90
C GLN A 357 -3.46 -11.86 15.82
N THR A 358 -2.88 -11.21 16.84
CA THR A 358 -2.72 -9.75 16.88
C THR A 358 -1.25 -9.32 16.82
N LYS A 359 -1.03 -8.05 16.48
CA LYS A 359 0.31 -7.47 16.35
C LYS A 359 0.97 -7.37 17.74
N PRO A 360 2.30 -7.49 17.83
CA PRO A 360 3.01 -7.17 19.06
C PRO A 360 2.93 -5.67 19.37
N TYR A 361 2.96 -5.35 20.66
CA TYR A 361 2.93 -3.98 21.19
C TYR A 361 3.91 -3.83 22.35
N LEU A 362 4.46 -2.63 22.52
CA LEU A 362 5.03 -2.21 23.78
C LEU A 362 3.92 -1.57 24.61
N THR A 363 3.65 -2.11 25.78
CA THR A 363 2.45 -1.79 26.55
C THR A 363 2.77 -1.31 27.95
N THR A 364 1.88 -0.48 28.51
CA THR A 364 1.90 -0.14 29.92
C THR A 364 0.48 0.16 30.41
N GLN A 365 0.23 -0.01 31.70
CA GLN A 365 -1.05 0.29 32.35
C GLN A 365 -0.85 1.10 33.65
N THR A 366 0.39 1.41 34.02
CA THR A 366 0.72 2.05 35.29
C THR A 366 1.01 3.53 35.05
N PRO A 367 0.16 4.45 35.50
CA PRO A 367 0.46 5.87 35.45
C PRO A 367 1.83 6.21 36.03
N GLY A 368 2.58 7.07 35.35
CA GLY A 368 3.97 7.39 35.67
C GLY A 368 5.01 6.47 35.02
N ALA A 369 4.62 5.32 34.47
CA ALA A 369 5.53 4.45 33.73
C ALA A 369 6.11 5.18 32.50
N ARG A 370 7.41 5.03 32.28
CA ARG A 370 8.18 5.81 31.31
C ARG A 370 9.10 4.91 30.48
N ALA A 371 9.14 5.18 29.18
CA ALA A 371 10.09 4.55 28.26
C ALA A 371 10.80 5.63 27.42
N THR A 372 12.11 5.46 27.22
CA THR A 372 12.94 6.33 26.37
C THR A 372 13.55 5.51 25.26
N PHE A 373 13.53 6.05 24.05
CA PHE A 373 14.01 5.41 22.82
C PHE A 373 15.04 6.31 22.14
N GLU A 374 16.04 5.71 21.51
CA GLU A 374 16.97 6.42 20.65
C GLU A 374 16.46 6.41 19.21
N ILE A 375 16.56 7.56 18.53
CA ILE A 375 16.22 7.69 17.12
C ILE A 375 17.19 8.65 16.45
N GLU A 376 17.78 8.23 15.32
CA GLU A 376 18.48 9.14 14.43
C GLU A 376 17.43 9.91 13.63
N VAL A 377 17.49 11.24 13.57
CA VAL A 377 16.59 12.11 12.81
C VAL A 377 17.31 12.63 11.56
N GLY A 378 16.62 12.64 10.43
CA GLY A 378 17.14 13.16 9.15
C GLY A 378 16.69 14.59 8.85
N ASP A 379 16.97 15.07 7.64
CA ASP A 379 16.76 16.47 7.22
C ASP A 379 15.31 16.96 7.25
N VAL A 380 14.33 16.05 7.21
CA VAL A 380 12.91 16.39 7.35
C VAL A 380 12.57 16.85 8.78
N GLY A 381 13.34 16.40 9.77
CA GLY A 381 13.24 16.87 11.16
C GLY A 381 11.93 16.53 11.86
N ARG A 382 11.33 15.37 11.58
CA ARG A 382 10.06 14.96 12.20
C ARG A 382 10.25 13.72 13.06
N VAL A 383 9.55 13.67 14.19
CA VAL A 383 9.49 12.51 15.08
C VAL A 383 8.04 12.19 15.35
N LYS A 384 7.66 10.94 15.20
CA LYS A 384 6.29 10.47 15.30
C LYS A 384 6.21 9.17 16.09
N VAL A 385 5.09 8.97 16.76
CA VAL A 385 4.73 7.72 17.45
C VAL A 385 3.55 7.12 16.72
N TYR A 386 3.60 5.82 16.47
CA TYR A 386 2.49 5.04 15.96
C TYR A 386 2.00 4.11 17.07
N SER A 387 0.74 4.27 17.44
CA SER A 387 0.14 3.58 18.59
C SER A 387 -1.27 3.10 18.28
N MET A 388 -1.76 2.12 19.03
CA MET A 388 -3.14 1.65 18.90
C MET A 388 -4.12 2.76 19.29
N ARG A 389 -5.20 2.89 18.53
CA ARG A 389 -6.40 3.62 18.95
C ARG A 389 -7.61 2.72 18.96
N SER A 390 -8.42 2.82 20.01
CA SER A 390 -9.60 1.99 20.22
C SER A 390 -10.52 2.61 21.28
N ARG A 391 -11.82 2.40 21.12
CA ARG A 391 -12.80 2.73 22.16
C ARG A 391 -13.01 1.59 23.17
N ASP A 392 -12.65 0.35 22.79
CA ASP A 392 -13.05 -0.87 23.49
C ASP A 392 -11.93 -1.47 24.35
N LEU A 393 -10.70 -0.97 24.21
CA LEU A 393 -9.50 -1.51 24.88
C LEU A 393 -9.10 -0.74 26.15
N GLY A 394 -9.92 0.19 26.64
CA GLY A 394 -9.62 0.97 27.84
C GLY A 394 -8.32 1.78 27.72
N LEU A 395 -8.10 2.40 26.54
CA LEU A 395 -6.81 3.02 26.23
C LEU A 395 -6.67 4.42 26.82
N GLY A 396 -5.63 4.62 27.62
CA GLY A 396 -5.25 5.92 28.16
C GLY A 396 -4.53 6.82 27.16
N LEU A 397 -3.72 7.74 27.67
CA LEU A 397 -2.89 8.62 26.87
C LEU A 397 -1.51 8.78 27.50
N VAL A 398 -0.51 8.93 26.65
CA VAL A 398 0.87 9.21 27.06
C VAL A 398 1.23 10.64 26.70
N ARG A 399 2.13 11.25 27.45
CA ARG A 399 2.84 12.45 27.00
C ARG A 399 4.20 12.04 26.45
N CYS A 400 4.55 12.54 25.26
CA CYS A 400 5.82 12.24 24.61
C CYS A 400 6.58 13.52 24.26
N TRP A 401 7.90 13.53 24.43
CA TRP A 401 8.78 14.64 24.08
C TRP A 401 10.11 14.15 23.52
N VAL A 402 10.85 15.08 22.92
CA VAL A 402 12.17 14.82 22.34
C VAL A 402 13.24 15.42 23.25
N ASN A 403 14.34 14.70 23.47
CA ASN A 403 15.45 15.09 24.34
C ASN A 403 14.98 15.46 25.76
N GLN A 404 15.34 16.65 26.24
CA GLN A 404 14.97 17.18 27.56
C GLN A 404 13.82 18.20 27.49
N ASP A 405 13.17 18.34 26.33
CA ASP A 405 12.15 19.37 26.06
C ASP A 405 10.76 18.93 26.59
N GLU A 406 10.68 18.56 27.86
CA GLU A 406 9.45 18.07 28.51
C GLU A 406 8.35 19.14 28.51
N ASP A 407 8.72 20.42 28.54
CA ASP A 407 7.80 21.55 28.42
C ASP A 407 7.11 21.63 27.06
N GLN A 408 7.67 20.96 26.04
CA GLN A 408 7.11 20.84 24.69
C GLN A 408 6.45 19.48 24.43
N ALA A 409 6.22 18.68 25.47
CA ALA A 409 5.59 17.38 25.35
C ALA A 409 4.20 17.46 24.70
N VAL A 410 3.88 16.48 23.86
CA VAL A 410 2.56 16.33 23.26
C VAL A 410 1.83 15.14 23.85
N LYS A 411 0.51 15.23 23.94
CA LYS A 411 -0.34 14.11 24.35
C LYS A 411 -0.66 13.21 23.15
N VAL A 412 -0.32 11.93 23.25
CA VAL A 412 -0.70 10.88 22.30
C VAL A 412 -1.83 10.08 22.91
N VAL A 413 -3.02 10.18 22.30
CA VAL A 413 -4.26 9.64 22.86
C VAL A 413 -4.57 8.27 22.25
N GLY A 414 -4.69 7.25 23.09
CA GLY A 414 -5.11 5.90 22.70
C GLY A 414 -6.63 5.80 22.50
N TYR A 415 -7.43 6.41 23.36
CA TYR A 415 -8.88 6.41 23.18
C TYR A 415 -9.34 7.22 21.94
N TRP A 416 -10.43 6.75 21.32
CA TRP A 416 -11.24 7.54 20.41
C TRP A 416 -12.66 6.99 20.35
N ASP A 417 -13.63 7.81 19.94
CA ASP A 417 -14.99 7.35 19.69
C ASP A 417 -15.14 6.90 18.23
N ASN A 418 -14.59 5.72 17.92
CA ASN A 418 -14.67 5.09 16.62
C ASN A 418 -14.82 3.58 16.77
N ASP A 419 -15.64 2.95 15.91
CA ASP A 419 -15.83 1.49 15.91
C ASP A 419 -14.55 0.71 15.55
N ALA A 420 -13.58 1.35 14.89
CA ALA A 420 -12.34 0.72 14.48
C ALA A 420 -11.30 0.71 15.61
N SER A 421 -10.63 -0.44 15.77
CA SER A 421 -9.41 -0.57 16.58
C SER A 421 -8.20 -0.70 15.66
N ILE A 422 -7.48 0.40 15.44
CA ILE A 422 -6.37 0.45 14.47
C ILE A 422 -5.20 1.30 14.97
N GLY A 423 -4.01 1.05 14.44
CA GLY A 423 -2.86 1.91 14.67
C GLY A 423 -3.06 3.28 14.03
N ARG A 424 -2.58 4.35 14.70
CA ARG A 424 -2.57 5.71 14.16
C ARG A 424 -1.29 6.44 14.54
N LEU A 425 -0.93 7.36 13.65
CA LEU A 425 0.24 8.21 13.77
C LEU A 425 -0.08 9.47 14.58
N ALA A 426 0.79 9.79 15.53
CA ALA A 426 0.81 11.07 16.24
C ALA A 426 2.17 11.75 16.04
N VAL A 427 2.14 13.05 15.76
CA VAL A 427 3.36 13.85 15.61
C VAL A 427 3.84 14.27 16.99
N VAL A 428 5.08 13.90 17.35
CA VAL A 428 5.72 14.30 18.61
C VAL A 428 6.41 15.64 18.45
N ARG A 429 7.22 15.78 17.40
CA ARG A 429 7.94 17.02 17.10
C ARG A 429 8.19 17.17 15.62
N GLU A 430 8.20 18.42 15.17
CA GLU A 430 8.67 18.84 13.85
C GLU A 430 9.80 19.86 14.02
N GLY A 431 10.65 20.01 13.00
CA GLY A 431 11.81 20.91 13.06
C GLY A 431 12.94 20.42 13.98
N VAL A 432 13.00 19.12 14.26
CA VAL A 432 14.11 18.50 14.99
C VAL A 432 15.35 18.52 14.12
N ALA A 433 16.49 18.94 14.68
CA ALA A 433 17.75 18.97 13.94
C ALA A 433 18.16 17.55 13.49
N PRO A 434 18.91 17.41 12.38
CA PRO A 434 19.49 16.12 12.03
C PRO A 434 20.47 15.62 13.09
N GLY A 435 20.42 14.32 13.41
CA GLY A 435 21.30 13.68 14.40
C GLY A 435 20.59 12.70 15.32
N PHE A 436 21.31 12.12 16.28
CA PHE A 436 20.75 11.22 17.28
C PHE A 436 20.01 12.00 18.37
N HIS A 437 18.79 11.56 18.65
CA HIS A 437 17.90 12.14 19.65
C HIS A 437 17.25 11.05 20.49
N THR A 438 16.72 11.43 21.65
CA THR A 438 15.89 10.56 22.46
C THR A 438 14.43 10.96 22.38
N VAL A 439 13.53 9.99 22.38
CA VAL A 439 12.08 10.21 22.52
C VAL A 439 11.67 9.55 23.81
N THR A 440 11.09 10.33 24.73
CA THR A 440 10.58 9.79 25.99
C THR A 440 9.08 9.89 26.00
N CYS A 441 8.40 8.80 26.38
CA CYS A 441 6.96 8.73 26.55
C CYS A 441 6.62 8.26 27.96
N GLU A 442 5.69 8.94 28.61
CA GLU A 442 5.21 8.65 29.96
C GLU A 442 3.69 8.50 29.98
N LEU A 443 3.19 7.44 30.60
CA LEU A 443 1.76 7.22 30.78
C LEU A 443 1.20 8.18 31.84
N LEU A 444 0.10 8.86 31.50
CA LEU A 444 -0.53 9.84 32.39
C LEU A 444 -1.62 9.23 33.28
N GLU A 445 -1.77 9.81 34.47
CA GLU A 445 -2.92 9.59 35.37
C GLU A 445 -4.21 10.20 34.78
N GLU A 446 -4.07 11.18 33.89
CA GLU A 446 -5.18 11.62 33.06
C GLU A 446 -5.48 10.56 31.98
N THR A 447 -6.75 10.24 31.78
CA THR A 447 -7.18 9.34 30.70
C THR A 447 -8.30 9.96 29.86
N ALA A 448 -8.32 9.58 28.58
CA ALA A 448 -9.37 9.92 27.64
C ALA A 448 -10.45 8.82 27.53
N ASP A 449 -10.20 7.64 28.10
CA ASP A 449 -11.17 6.55 28.12
C ASP A 449 -12.31 6.84 29.13
N PRO A 450 -13.58 6.85 28.70
CA PRO A 450 -14.73 7.06 29.60
C PRO A 450 -14.85 5.99 30.69
N GLY A 451 -14.26 4.81 30.48
CA GLY A 451 -14.20 3.72 31.46
C GLY A 451 -13.11 3.90 32.52
N GLY A 452 -12.25 4.91 32.41
CA GLY A 452 -11.12 5.14 33.31
C GLY A 452 -9.92 4.21 33.08
N GLY A 453 -9.83 3.57 31.90
CA GLY A 453 -8.69 2.73 31.54
C GLY A 453 -7.42 3.53 31.27
N HIS A 454 -6.26 2.96 31.63
CA HIS A 454 -4.94 3.58 31.44
C HIS A 454 -4.02 2.77 30.53
N GLU A 455 -4.53 1.74 29.84
CA GLU A 455 -3.67 0.94 28.99
C GLU A 455 -3.16 1.77 27.81
N PHE A 456 -1.88 1.65 27.47
CA PHE A 456 -1.35 2.22 26.24
C PHE A 456 -0.58 1.17 25.47
N ARG A 457 -0.74 1.16 24.14
CA ARG A 457 -0.07 0.21 23.24
C ARG A 457 0.68 0.97 22.16
N MET A 458 1.99 1.05 22.28
CA MET A 458 2.88 1.59 21.26
C MET A 458 3.26 0.50 20.26
N ILE A 459 3.32 0.86 18.98
CA ILE A 459 3.67 -0.05 17.88
C ILE A 459 5.04 0.33 17.33
N ALA A 460 5.28 1.62 17.11
CA ALA A 460 6.52 2.10 16.48
C ALA A 460 6.82 3.56 16.80
N ILE A 461 8.09 3.93 16.65
CA ILE A 461 8.57 5.31 16.58
C ILE A 461 9.19 5.51 15.20
N MET A 462 8.88 6.64 14.59
CA MET A 462 9.14 6.91 13.18
C MET A 462 9.70 8.31 12.99
N ARG A 463 10.49 8.49 11.93
CA ARG A 463 11.02 9.80 11.51
C ARG A 463 11.04 9.95 10.00
#